data_AF-A0A2V8MAH3-F1
#
_entry.id   AF-A0A2V8MAH3-F1
#
_cell.length_a   1.000
_cell.length_b   1.000
_cell.length_c   1.000
_cell.angle_alpha   90.00
_cell.angle_beta   90.00
_cell.angle_gamma   90.00
#
_symmetry.space_group_name_H-M   'P 1'
#
loop_
_entity.id
_entity.type
_entity.pdbx_description
1 polymer ?
#
loop_
_entity_poly.entity_id
_entity_poly.type
_entity_poly.pdbx_seq_one_letter_code
_entity_poly.pdbx_strand_id
1 'polypeptide(L)'
;APFGTNGFARNTVDPRLFSPQALALVTDSRFPRSTDPCGLTTFGGVSNPSEYLTVGRVDFQQSEKHSMLFRYMGARKDQPWDYDGKSILSSSTGQVNQRAHTLVFGDTYLIGSGIVNAVHLTAVRTLNPRISPDVIDLNDLGVKNVYVPFKGHMNLGVGSGLANGINPNGFTVTGVNRLLQFS
;
A
#
# COMPACT_ATOMS: atom_id res chain seq x y z
N ALA A 1 33.06 21.05 17.58
CA ALA A 1 32.96 22.47 17.19
C ALA A 1 31.92 22.57 16.07
N PRO A 2 30.76 23.22 16.26
CA PRO A 2 29.72 23.26 15.25
C PRO A 2 29.86 24.49 14.35
N PHE A 3 29.39 24.32 13.12
CA PHE A 3 29.75 25.08 11.94
C PHE A 3 29.01 26.42 11.81
N GLY A 4 29.73 27.41 11.27
CA GLY A 4 29.27 28.73 10.83
C GLY A 4 30.49 29.60 10.50
N THR A 5 30.50 30.26 9.35
CA THR A 5 31.65 31.01 8.81
C THR A 5 32.28 31.90 9.90
N ASN A 6 33.52 31.60 10.27
CA ASN A 6 34.36 32.28 11.26
C ASN A 6 33.95 32.19 12.75
N GLY A 7 33.07 31.28 13.17
CA GLY A 7 33.00 30.85 14.58
C GLY A 7 32.49 31.86 15.62
N PHE A 8 31.91 33.01 15.23
CA PHE A 8 31.47 34.05 16.17
C PHE A 8 30.03 34.59 15.96
N ALA A 9 29.25 34.03 15.04
CA ALA A 9 27.86 34.47 14.86
C ALA A 9 26.88 33.62 15.67
N ARG A 10 25.89 34.29 16.29
CA ARG A 10 24.75 33.67 16.99
C ARG A 10 24.00 32.79 15.99
N ASN A 11 24.19 31.47 16.04
CA ASN A 11 23.54 30.51 15.14
C ASN A 11 22.08 30.23 15.57
N THR A 12 21.32 31.30 15.74
CA THR A 12 19.89 31.25 16.09
C THR A 12 19.17 32.21 15.16
N VAL A 13 18.23 31.66 14.40
CA VAL A 13 17.32 32.45 13.57
C VAL A 13 16.42 33.28 14.49
N ASP A 14 16.17 34.55 14.13
CA ASP A 14 15.19 35.37 14.85
C ASP A 14 13.80 34.69 14.74
N PRO A 15 13.14 34.37 15.87
CA PRO A 15 11.82 33.73 15.86
C PRO A 15 10.75 34.49 15.06
N ARG A 16 10.93 35.80 14.85
CA ARG A 16 10.04 36.63 14.03
C ARG A 16 10.12 36.33 12.53
N LEU A 17 11.19 35.68 12.08
CA LEU A 17 11.37 35.27 10.68
C LEU A 17 10.73 33.90 10.39
N PHE A 18 10.19 33.21 11.41
CA PHE A 18 9.49 31.96 11.18
C PHE A 18 8.15 32.18 10.49
N SER A 19 7.86 31.32 9.51
CA SER A 19 6.54 31.27 8.89
C SER A 19 5.49 30.95 9.98
N PRO A 20 4.38 31.70 10.05
CA PRO A 20 3.34 31.45 11.04
C PRO A 20 2.70 30.06 10.87
N GLN A 21 2.68 29.52 9.66
CA GLN A 21 2.18 28.17 9.36
C GLN A 21 3.13 27.08 9.87
N ALA A 22 4.45 27.30 9.74
CA ALA A 22 5.44 26.40 10.30
C ALA A 22 5.40 26.40 11.84
N LEU A 23 5.17 27.57 12.45
CA LEU A 23 4.97 27.67 13.89
C LEU A 23 3.70 26.94 14.33
N ALA A 24 2.58 27.14 13.63
CA ALA A 24 1.33 26.43 13.89
C ALA A 24 1.51 24.91 13.86
N LEU A 25 2.21 24.38 12.86
CA LEU A 25 2.51 22.95 12.72
C LEU A 25 3.35 22.41 13.89
N VAL A 26 4.44 23.09 14.26
CA VAL A 26 5.34 22.63 15.35
C VAL A 26 4.70 22.80 16.73
N THR A 27 3.77 23.75 16.88
CA THR A 27 3.01 23.94 18.13
C THR A 27 1.78 23.04 18.26
N ASP A 28 1.36 22.38 17.18
CA ASP A 28 0.23 21.43 17.20
C ASP A 28 0.54 20.27 18.16
N SER A 29 -0.47 19.85 18.93
CA SER A 29 -0.34 18.77 19.91
C SER A 29 -0.01 17.42 19.29
N ARG A 30 -0.30 17.25 18.00
CA ARG A 30 0.03 16.07 17.21
C ARG A 30 1.47 16.09 16.70
N PHE A 31 2.22 17.18 16.85
CA PHE A 31 3.64 17.22 16.51
C PHE A 31 4.49 16.79 17.71
N PRO A 32 5.33 15.76 17.59
CA PRO A 32 6.09 15.25 18.73
C PRO A 32 7.19 16.22 19.13
N ARG A 33 7.14 16.70 20.38
CA ARG A 33 8.18 17.57 20.94
C ARG A 33 9.39 16.74 21.34
N SER A 34 10.57 17.15 20.89
CA SER A 34 11.82 16.54 21.32
C SER A 34 12.07 16.82 22.79
N THR A 35 12.42 15.78 23.54
CA THR A 35 12.91 15.87 24.93
C THR A 35 14.44 15.88 25.00
N ASP A 36 15.13 15.71 23.86
CA ASP A 36 16.58 15.71 23.76
C ASP A 36 17.09 17.16 23.53
N PRO A 37 18.11 17.64 24.28
CA PRO A 37 18.74 18.94 24.03
C PRO A 37 19.30 19.11 22.61
N CYS A 38 19.51 18.03 21.85
CA CYS A 38 19.94 18.04 20.45
C CYS A 38 18.78 18.11 19.44
N GLY A 39 17.52 18.11 19.90
CA GLY A 39 16.34 18.18 19.04
C GLY A 39 15.97 16.85 18.36
N LEU A 40 16.53 15.73 18.81
CA LEU A 40 16.18 14.40 18.31
C LEU A 40 14.82 13.97 18.87
N THR A 41 13.89 13.63 17.99
CA THR A 41 12.63 12.98 18.35
C THR A 41 12.60 11.63 17.65
N THR A 42 12.48 10.56 18.43
CA THR A 42 12.16 9.24 17.89
C THR A 42 10.64 9.08 17.86
N PHE A 43 10.14 8.62 16.72
CA PHE A 43 8.75 8.27 16.51
C PHE A 43 8.72 6.97 15.73
N GLY A 44 7.69 6.15 15.97
CA GLY A 44 7.50 4.89 15.28
C GLY A 44 6.03 4.71 14.97
N GLY A 45 5.73 4.28 13.75
CA GLY A 45 4.40 3.84 13.39
C GLY A 45 4.12 2.45 13.94
N VAL A 46 2.84 2.15 14.18
CA VAL A 46 2.39 0.80 14.59
C VAL A 46 2.04 0.00 13.35
N SER A 47 2.86 -0.98 12.98
CA SER A 47 2.61 -1.82 11.82
C SER A 47 2.20 -3.23 12.26
N ASN A 48 0.92 -3.58 12.05
CA ASN A 48 0.37 -4.89 12.36
C ASN A 48 -0.29 -5.51 11.11
N PRO A 49 0.49 -5.94 10.09
CA PRO A 49 -0.05 -6.63 8.93
C PRO A 49 -0.66 -7.96 9.33
N SER A 50 -1.88 -8.21 8.85
CA SER A 50 -2.46 -9.55 8.83
C SER A 50 -2.63 -10.01 7.39
N GLU A 51 -2.15 -11.21 7.06
CA GLU A 51 -2.31 -11.79 5.74
C GLU A 51 -2.98 -13.17 5.82
N TYR A 52 -3.98 -13.37 5.00
CA TYR A 52 -4.76 -14.60 4.92
C TYR A 52 -4.69 -15.13 3.49
N LEU A 53 -4.19 -16.35 3.33
CA LEU A 53 -4.22 -17.09 2.07
C LEU A 53 -5.15 -18.28 2.21
N THR A 54 -6.18 -18.32 1.37
CA THR A 54 -7.12 -19.42 1.29
C THR A 54 -7.00 -20.07 -0.07
N VAL A 55 -6.80 -21.39 -0.09
CA VAL A 55 -6.68 -22.17 -1.32
C VAL A 55 -7.72 -23.27 -1.31
N GLY A 56 -8.49 -23.36 -2.39
CA GLY A 56 -9.37 -24.48 -2.67
C GLY A 56 -8.96 -25.15 -3.98
N ARG A 57 -8.98 -26.47 -4.01
CA ARG A 57 -8.74 -27.27 -5.22
C ARG A 57 -9.77 -28.37 -5.31
N VAL A 58 -10.29 -28.56 -6.51
CA VAL A 58 -11.17 -29.66 -6.87
C VAL A 58 -10.62 -30.28 -8.13
N ASP A 59 -10.33 -31.58 -8.07
CA ASP A 59 -9.96 -32.38 -9.23
C ASP A 59 -11.14 -33.32 -9.53
N PHE A 60 -11.62 -33.30 -10.76
CA PHE A 60 -12.76 -34.10 -11.19
C PHE A 60 -12.38 -34.95 -12.40
N GLN A 61 -12.48 -36.26 -12.26
CA GLN A 61 -12.27 -37.21 -13.34
C GLN A 61 -13.64 -37.63 -13.88
N GLN A 62 -14.06 -37.09 -15.02
CA GLN A 62 -15.35 -37.41 -15.61
C GLN A 62 -15.37 -38.80 -16.25
N SER A 63 -14.26 -39.19 -16.89
CA SER A 63 -14.06 -40.53 -17.48
C SER A 63 -12.56 -40.81 -17.61
N GLU A 64 -12.15 -42.00 -18.03
CA GLU A 64 -10.73 -42.31 -18.31
C GLU A 64 -10.09 -41.34 -19.34
N LYS A 65 -10.91 -40.70 -20.18
CA LYS A 65 -10.45 -39.79 -21.23
C LYS A 65 -10.59 -38.32 -20.90
N HIS A 66 -11.18 -37.96 -19.76
CA HIS A 66 -11.54 -36.57 -19.48
C HIS A 66 -11.36 -36.21 -18.00
N SER A 67 -10.48 -35.26 -17.74
CA SER A 67 -10.20 -34.72 -16.41
C SER A 67 -10.32 -33.20 -16.39
N MET A 68 -10.83 -32.68 -15.29
CA MET A 68 -10.96 -31.25 -15.03
C MET A 68 -10.30 -30.91 -13.70
N LEU A 69 -9.69 -29.73 -13.65
CA LEU A 69 -9.09 -29.15 -12.46
C LEU A 69 -9.66 -27.76 -12.24
N PHE A 70 -10.16 -27.52 -11.04
CA PHE A 70 -10.56 -26.20 -10.60
C PHE A 70 -9.74 -25.82 -9.37
N ARG A 71 -9.12 -24.64 -9.40
CA ARG A 71 -8.39 -24.08 -8.28
C ARG A 71 -8.79 -22.65 -8.05
N TYR A 72 -9.04 -22.33 -6.79
CA TYR A 72 -9.26 -20.97 -6.33
C TYR A 72 -8.23 -20.60 -5.28
N MET A 73 -7.68 -19.39 -5.38
CA MET A 73 -6.83 -18.78 -4.37
C MET A 73 -7.36 -17.40 -4.02
N GLY A 74 -7.70 -17.19 -2.76
CA GLY A 74 -7.99 -15.88 -2.19
C GLY A 74 -6.84 -15.43 -1.30
N ALA A 75 -6.25 -14.28 -1.60
CA ALA A 75 -5.30 -13.61 -0.71
C ALA A 75 -5.94 -12.33 -0.18
N ARG A 76 -5.87 -12.12 1.13
CA ARG A 76 -6.34 -10.91 1.81
C ARG A 76 -5.24 -10.40 2.71
N LYS A 77 -4.79 -9.18 2.46
CA LYS A 77 -3.86 -8.46 3.30
C LYS A 77 -4.59 -7.27 3.92
N ASP A 78 -4.67 -7.26 5.23
CA ASP A 78 -5.17 -6.14 6.01
C ASP A 78 -3.98 -5.51 6.75
N GLN A 79 -3.56 -4.35 6.28
CA GLN A 79 -2.56 -3.53 6.96
C GLN A 79 -3.25 -2.25 7.43
N PRO A 80 -3.48 -2.09 8.76
CA PRO A 80 -4.01 -0.85 9.29
C PRO A 80 -3.00 0.29 9.07
N TRP A 81 -3.51 1.52 9.10
CA TRP A 81 -2.69 2.72 9.06
C TRP A 81 -1.69 2.70 10.23
N ASP A 82 -0.46 3.14 10.01
CA ASP A 82 0.60 3.12 11.02
C ASP A 82 0.53 4.23 12.08
N TYR A 83 -0.56 5.00 12.06
CA TYR A 83 -0.76 6.20 12.84
C TYR A 83 -1.18 5.80 14.25
N ASP A 84 -0.35 6.20 15.21
CA ASP A 84 -0.52 5.92 16.62
C ASP A 84 -1.62 6.77 17.30
N GLY A 85 -2.30 7.64 16.56
CA GLY A 85 -3.31 8.56 17.09
C GLY A 85 -2.75 9.76 17.85
N LYS A 86 -1.41 9.89 17.95
CA LYS A 86 -0.74 10.87 18.82
C LYS A 86 0.25 11.74 18.08
N SER A 87 1.01 11.17 17.15
CA SER A 87 2.10 11.86 16.43
C SER A 87 1.83 11.86 14.94
N ILE A 88 1.72 13.03 14.30
CA ILE A 88 1.56 13.12 12.83
C ILE A 88 2.74 12.50 12.08
N LEU A 89 3.93 12.44 12.71
CA LEU A 89 5.11 11.82 12.13
C LEU A 89 5.06 10.29 12.13
N SER A 90 4.19 9.66 12.94
CA SER A 90 3.99 8.22 12.93
C SER A 90 3.21 7.73 11.69
N SER A 91 2.53 8.65 10.99
CA SER A 91 1.73 8.40 9.79
C SER A 91 2.63 8.34 8.52
N SER A 92 3.48 7.34 8.42
CA SER A 92 4.40 7.18 7.27
C SER A 92 3.81 6.30 6.16
N THR A 93 2.94 5.36 6.52
CA THR A 93 2.40 4.33 5.63
C THR A 93 0.87 4.29 5.75
N GLY A 94 0.21 4.63 4.65
CA GLY A 94 -1.24 4.57 4.58
C GLY A 94 -1.76 3.13 4.69
N GLN A 95 -3.05 2.99 5.03
CA GLN A 95 -3.72 1.70 5.09
C GLN A 95 -3.59 0.95 3.75
N VAL A 96 -3.13 -0.30 3.81
CA VAL A 96 -3.00 -1.19 2.65
C VAL A 96 -3.91 -2.39 2.84
N ASN A 97 -5.14 -2.27 2.33
CA ASN A 97 -6.08 -3.38 2.29
C ASN A 97 -6.13 -3.93 0.88
N GLN A 98 -5.47 -5.07 0.65
CA GLN A 98 -5.41 -5.71 -0.66
C GLN A 98 -6.14 -7.05 -0.62
N ARG A 99 -6.97 -7.28 -1.63
CA ARG A 99 -7.65 -8.55 -1.87
C ARG A 99 -7.32 -9.01 -3.28
N ALA A 100 -6.84 -10.23 -3.42
CA ALA A 100 -6.60 -10.86 -4.70
C ALA A 100 -7.38 -12.18 -4.77
N HIS A 101 -8.09 -12.36 -5.87
CA HIS A 101 -8.86 -13.55 -6.17
C HIS A 101 -8.34 -14.15 -7.47
N THR A 102 -7.80 -15.35 -7.41
CA THR A 102 -7.28 -16.07 -8.56
C THR A 102 -8.09 -17.34 -8.76
N LEU A 103 -8.65 -17.49 -9.95
CA LEU A 103 -9.40 -18.67 -10.39
C LEU A 103 -8.63 -19.32 -11.52
N VAL A 104 -8.39 -20.62 -11.43
CA VAL A 104 -7.75 -21.43 -12.46
C VAL A 104 -8.68 -22.58 -12.80
N PHE A 105 -8.97 -22.73 -14.08
CA PHE A 105 -9.67 -23.85 -14.64
C PHE A 105 -8.75 -24.57 -15.63
N GLY A 106 -8.64 -25.88 -15.50
CA GLY A 106 -7.92 -26.76 -16.40
C GLY A 106 -8.83 -27.86 -16.89
N ASP A 107 -8.76 -28.18 -18.17
CA ASP A 107 -9.47 -29.29 -18.81
C ASP A 107 -8.46 -30.10 -19.62
N THR A 108 -8.47 -31.41 -19.48
CA THR A 108 -7.63 -32.32 -20.26
C THR A 108 -8.47 -33.44 -20.84
N TYR A 109 -8.45 -33.56 -22.16
CA TYR A 109 -9.24 -34.51 -22.93
C TYR A 109 -8.36 -35.36 -23.84
N LEU A 110 -8.52 -36.68 -23.76
CA LEU A 110 -7.88 -37.68 -24.60
C LEU A 110 -8.78 -37.99 -25.80
N ILE A 111 -8.41 -37.47 -26.97
CA ILE A 111 -9.15 -37.67 -28.22
C ILE A 111 -8.94 -39.11 -28.75
N GLY A 112 -7.77 -39.70 -28.50
CA GLY A 112 -7.42 -41.07 -28.89
C GLY A 112 -6.18 -41.57 -28.15
N SER A 113 -5.67 -42.76 -28.50
CA SER A 113 -4.53 -43.41 -27.82
C SER A 113 -3.19 -42.66 -27.96
N GLY A 114 -3.15 -41.54 -28.69
CA GLY A 114 -1.97 -40.70 -28.85
C GLY A 114 -2.27 -39.20 -28.98
N ILE A 115 -3.50 -38.73 -28.76
CA ILE A 115 -3.86 -37.30 -28.91
C ILE A 115 -4.45 -36.77 -27.60
N VAL A 116 -3.80 -35.75 -27.03
CA VAL A 116 -4.22 -35.06 -25.81
C VAL A 116 -4.50 -33.59 -26.11
N ASN A 117 -5.69 -33.12 -25.80
CA ASN A 117 -6.03 -31.70 -25.76
C ASN A 117 -6.07 -31.22 -24.31
N ALA A 118 -5.41 -30.10 -24.01
CA ALA A 118 -5.40 -29.51 -22.68
C ALA A 118 -5.65 -28.00 -22.77
N VAL A 119 -6.66 -27.53 -22.05
CA VAL A 119 -7.03 -26.11 -21.96
C VAL A 119 -6.80 -25.64 -20.54
N HIS A 120 -6.15 -24.49 -20.38
CA HIS A 120 -5.97 -23.82 -19.10
C HIS A 120 -6.43 -22.37 -19.19
N LEU A 121 -7.33 -21.98 -18.30
CA LEU A 121 -7.83 -20.62 -18.15
C LEU A 121 -7.49 -20.13 -16.75
N THR A 122 -6.96 -18.92 -16.65
CA THR A 122 -6.65 -18.26 -15.37
C THR A 122 -7.27 -16.87 -15.37
N ALA A 123 -8.05 -16.56 -14.34
CA ALA A 123 -8.64 -15.26 -14.11
C ALA A 123 -8.14 -14.72 -12.76
N VAL A 124 -7.64 -13.49 -12.77
CA VAL A 124 -7.15 -12.81 -11.57
C VAL A 124 -7.91 -11.51 -11.41
N ARG A 125 -8.41 -11.27 -10.20
CA ARG A 125 -9.04 -10.01 -9.80
C ARG A 125 -8.36 -9.45 -8.57
N THR A 126 -7.87 -8.22 -8.66
CA THR A 126 -7.31 -7.49 -7.54
C THR A 126 -8.24 -6.34 -7.13
N LEU A 127 -8.44 -6.17 -5.82
CA LEU A 127 -9.24 -5.13 -5.20
C LEU A 127 -8.43 -4.48 -4.08
N ASN A 128 -8.30 -3.17 -4.14
CA ASN A 128 -7.52 -2.36 -3.21
C ASN A 128 -8.34 -1.14 -2.74
N PRO A 129 -9.27 -1.33 -1.78
CA PRO A 129 -9.98 -0.19 -1.17
C PRO A 129 -9.00 0.67 -0.37
N ARG A 130 -8.88 1.95 -0.77
CA ARG A 130 -8.17 2.96 0.02
C ARG A 130 -9.20 3.78 0.79
N ILE A 131 -9.13 3.67 2.11
CA ILE A 131 -9.84 4.54 3.03
C ILE A 131 -8.76 5.32 3.75
N SER A 132 -8.88 6.63 3.76
CA SER A 132 -7.94 7.51 4.42
C SER A 132 -8.57 8.11 5.68
N PRO A 133 -7.83 8.16 6.79
CA PRO A 133 -8.27 8.88 7.98
C PRO A 133 -8.09 10.39 7.78
N ASP A 134 -9.00 11.16 8.35
CA ASP A 134 -8.89 12.63 8.41
C ASP A 134 -7.74 13.01 9.37
N VAL A 135 -6.63 13.48 8.81
CA VAL A 135 -5.48 14.08 9.51
C VAL A 135 -5.51 15.62 9.39
N ILE A 136 -4.41 16.30 9.72
CA ILE A 136 -4.27 17.76 9.55
C ILE A 136 -4.32 18.12 8.07
N ASP A 137 -5.06 19.16 7.73
CA ASP A 137 -5.06 19.76 6.41
C ASP A 137 -4.34 21.13 6.37
N LEU A 138 -3.95 21.61 5.20
CA LEU A 138 -3.33 22.92 4.99
C LEU A 138 -4.24 24.06 5.49
N ASN A 139 -5.56 23.86 5.41
CA ASN A 139 -6.55 24.78 5.96
C ASN A 139 -6.49 24.86 7.50
N ASP A 140 -6.23 23.74 8.19
CA ASP A 140 -6.09 23.70 9.65
C ASP A 140 -4.82 24.42 10.12
N LEU A 141 -3.79 24.47 9.27
CA LEU A 141 -2.55 25.23 9.50
C LEU A 141 -2.66 26.71 9.12
N GLY A 142 -3.87 27.18 8.76
CA GLY A 142 -4.14 28.58 8.44
C GLY A 142 -3.72 29.02 7.04
N VAL A 143 -3.41 28.07 6.14
CA VAL A 143 -3.19 28.38 4.72
C VAL A 143 -4.54 28.61 4.06
N LYS A 144 -4.80 29.85 3.63
CA LYS A 144 -6.03 30.23 2.92
C LYS A 144 -5.84 30.04 1.41
N ASN A 145 -6.93 29.80 0.68
CA ASN A 145 -6.96 29.64 -0.78
C ASN A 145 -6.29 28.37 -1.36
N VAL A 146 -6.14 27.30 -0.57
CA VAL A 146 -5.71 26.00 -1.11
C VAL A 146 -6.93 25.10 -1.28
N TYR A 147 -7.15 24.62 -2.50
CA TYR A 147 -8.14 23.60 -2.78
C TYR A 147 -7.65 22.26 -2.26
N VAL A 148 -8.39 21.68 -1.32
CA VAL A 148 -8.07 20.38 -0.74
C VAL A 148 -9.17 19.42 -1.18
N PRO A 149 -8.88 18.49 -2.11
CA PRO A 149 -9.89 17.59 -2.67
C PRO A 149 -10.44 16.59 -1.63
N PHE A 150 -9.67 16.32 -0.56
CA PHE A 150 -10.09 15.47 0.55
C PHE A 150 -9.78 16.17 1.87
N LYS A 151 -10.82 16.51 2.64
CA LYS A 151 -10.68 17.17 3.94
C LYS A 151 -9.81 16.31 4.85
N GLY A 152 -8.86 16.92 5.54
CA GLY A 152 -7.99 16.21 6.47
C GLY A 152 -6.92 15.36 5.79
N HIS A 153 -6.35 15.82 4.68
CA HIS A 153 -5.26 15.12 4.01
C HIS A 153 -4.11 16.06 3.69
N MET A 154 -2.93 15.75 4.24
CA MET A 154 -1.69 16.44 3.94
C MET A 154 -0.56 15.42 3.76
N ASN A 155 0.24 15.58 2.70
CA ASN A 155 1.49 14.84 2.55
C ASN A 155 2.65 15.74 3.00
N LEU A 156 3.25 15.42 4.14
CA LEU A 156 4.43 16.09 4.68
C LEU A 156 5.62 15.11 4.64
N GLY A 157 6.41 15.18 3.58
CA GLY A 157 7.66 14.43 3.45
C GLY A 157 8.84 15.23 4.02
N VAL A 158 9.43 14.75 5.12
CA VAL A 158 10.71 15.28 5.61
C VAL A 158 11.82 14.38 5.08
N GLY A 159 12.45 14.81 3.99
CA GLY A 159 13.34 13.97 3.17
C GLY A 159 12.72 13.68 1.81
N SER A 160 13.56 13.66 0.77
CA SER A 160 13.18 13.68 -0.65
C SER A 160 12.10 12.65 -1.04
N GLY A 161 10.99 13.13 -1.58
CA GLY A 161 10.28 12.45 -2.67
C GLY A 161 8.89 11.90 -2.34
N LEU A 162 7.89 12.49 -2.99
CA LEU A 162 6.51 12.01 -3.10
C LEU A 162 6.46 10.52 -3.53
N ALA A 163 5.89 9.66 -2.70
CA ALA A 163 5.58 8.28 -3.08
C ALA A 163 4.18 8.21 -3.72
N ASN A 164 4.12 8.21 -5.05
CA ASN A 164 2.92 7.86 -5.80
C ASN A 164 2.89 6.34 -6.04
N GLY A 165 2.23 5.60 -5.15
CA GLY A 165 1.97 4.17 -5.36
C GLY A 165 0.80 3.96 -6.32
N ILE A 166 1.08 3.64 -7.58
CA ILE A 166 0.07 3.10 -8.51
C ILE A 166 -0.25 1.67 -8.06
N ASN A 167 -1.51 1.42 -7.68
CA ASN A 167 -2.00 0.05 -7.46
C ASN A 167 -3.29 -0.12 -8.28
N PRO A 168 -3.21 -0.70 -9.47
CA PRO A 168 -4.39 -0.89 -10.31
C PRO A 168 -5.29 -1.95 -9.68
N ASN A 169 -6.55 -1.58 -9.42
CA ASN A 169 -7.63 -2.54 -9.40
C ASN A 169 -7.73 -3.09 -10.82
N GLY A 170 -7.54 -4.39 -10.98
CA GLY A 170 -7.45 -5.03 -12.29
C GLY A 170 -8.19 -6.34 -12.32
N PHE A 171 -8.81 -6.61 -13.46
CA PHE A 171 -9.27 -7.94 -13.82
C PHE A 171 -8.50 -8.38 -15.05
N THR A 172 -7.86 -9.55 -15.00
CA THR A 172 -7.07 -10.10 -16.10
C THR A 172 -7.46 -11.55 -16.29
N VAL A 173 -7.71 -11.93 -17.54
CA VAL A 173 -8.03 -13.32 -17.92
C VAL A 173 -7.03 -13.74 -18.99
N THR A 174 -6.40 -14.88 -18.78
CA THR A 174 -5.44 -15.48 -19.73
C THR A 174 -5.82 -16.93 -19.95
N GLY A 175 -5.71 -17.39 -21.21
CA GLY A 175 -6.00 -18.76 -21.60
C GLY A 175 -4.92 -19.33 -22.49
N VAL A 176 -4.63 -20.62 -22.34
CA VAL A 176 -3.71 -21.38 -23.20
C VAL A 176 -4.36 -22.71 -23.54
N ASN A 177 -4.29 -23.11 -24.82
CA ASN A 177 -4.71 -24.42 -25.30
C ASN A 177 -3.48 -25.12 -25.89
N ARG A 178 -3.31 -26.41 -25.57
CA ARG A 178 -2.24 -27.26 -26.08
C ARG A 178 -2.83 -28.54 -26.64
N LEU A 179 -2.46 -28.87 -27.86
CA LEU A 179 -2.72 -30.17 -28.49
C LEU A 179 -1.39 -30.90 -28.62
N LEU A 180 -1.29 -32.11 -28.06
CA LEU A 180 -0.12 -32.98 -28.17
C LEU A 180 -0.53 -34.23 -28.93
N GLN A 181 0.30 -34.60 -29.90
CA GLN A 181 0.18 -35.84 -30.67
C GLN A 181 1.45 -36.66 -30.46
N PHE A 182 1.29 -37.89 -29.98
CA PHE A 182 2.36 -38.87 -29.84
C PHE A 182 2.25 -39.84 -31.03
N SER A 183 3.34 -39.93 -31.79
CA SER A 183 3.49 -40.84 -32.94
C SER A 183 3.99 -42.20 -32.52
#